data_AF-A0A0L0HPF8-F1
#
_entry.id   AF-A0A0L0HPF8-F1
#
_cell.length_a   1.000
_cell.length_b   1.000
_cell.length_c   1.000
_cell.angle_alpha   90.00
_cell.angle_beta   90.00
_cell.angle_gamma   90.00
#
_symmetry.space_group_name_H-M   'P 1'
#
loop_
_entity.id
_entity.type
_entity.pdbx_description
1 polymer ?
#
loop_
_entity_poly.entity_id
_entity_poly.type
_entity_poly.pdbx_seq_one_letter_code
_entity_poly.pdbx_strand_id
1 'polypeptide(L)'
;MRIFRPLLQAAKLKETTGLYGVPVHPNPRPHLISLYQRIIHTAERLPAASAYRQSAEALAKHRLAVVEKHEDVSAIEQEIQAGQIEELIEQAEDELKLIPKMMDLKPWEPLEEPAPAGQWEYFGKGRTA
;
A
#
# COMPACT_ATOMS: atom_id res chain seq x y z
N MET A 1 -32.31 -21.37 -35.75
CA MET A 1 -32.07 -20.15 -34.97
C MET A 1 -31.40 -20.55 -33.65
N ARG A 2 -30.06 -20.52 -33.57
CA ARG A 2 -29.32 -20.80 -32.34
C ARG A 2 -29.45 -19.59 -31.42
N ILE A 3 -30.21 -19.74 -30.35
CA ILE A 3 -30.32 -18.73 -29.29
C ILE A 3 -28.97 -18.68 -28.59
N PHE A 4 -28.21 -17.61 -28.83
CA PHE A 4 -27.05 -17.27 -28.01
C PHE A 4 -27.55 -17.05 -26.58
N ARG A 5 -27.24 -17.97 -25.68
CA ARG A 5 -27.27 -17.68 -24.24
C ARG A 5 -26.17 -16.65 -23.98
N PRO A 6 -26.47 -15.41 -23.55
CA PRO A 6 -25.43 -14.50 -23.14
C PRO A 6 -24.80 -15.05 -21.85
N LEU A 7 -23.48 -14.96 -21.77
CA LEU A 7 -22.65 -15.33 -20.63
C LEU A 7 -23.07 -14.52 -19.39
N LEU A 8 -24.03 -15.00 -18.61
CA LEU A 8 -24.21 -14.59 -17.22
C LEU A 8 -23.30 -15.44 -16.33
N GLN A 9 -22.01 -15.33 -16.57
CA GLN A 9 -21.02 -15.49 -15.49
C GLN A 9 -20.56 -14.07 -15.14
N ALA A 10 -21.52 -13.29 -14.65
CA ALA A 10 -21.17 -12.10 -13.89
C ALA A 10 -20.45 -12.63 -12.64
N ALA A 11 -19.13 -12.45 -12.58
CA ALA A 11 -18.42 -12.46 -11.31
C ALA A 11 -19.28 -11.65 -10.33
N LYS A 12 -19.48 -12.15 -9.11
CA LYS A 12 -20.36 -11.53 -8.10
C LYS A 12 -19.86 -10.11 -7.84
N LEU A 13 -20.35 -9.15 -8.62
CA LEU A 13 -19.88 -7.76 -8.58
C LEU A 13 -20.32 -7.21 -7.24
N LYS A 14 -19.36 -6.62 -6.53
CA LYS A 14 -19.61 -5.93 -5.27
C LYS A 14 -20.54 -4.75 -5.57
N GLU A 15 -21.70 -4.68 -4.92
CA GLU A 15 -22.67 -3.61 -5.17
C GLU A 15 -22.24 -2.30 -4.51
N THR A 16 -21.64 -2.39 -3.32
CA THR A 16 -21.11 -1.26 -2.55
C THR A 16 -19.96 -1.71 -1.66
N THR A 17 -19.03 -0.80 -1.39
CA THR A 17 -17.98 -0.95 -0.39
C THR A 17 -18.48 -0.69 1.03
N GLY A 18 -19.67 -0.07 1.19
CA GLY A 18 -20.18 0.37 2.49
C GLY A 18 -19.39 1.53 3.11
N LEU A 19 -18.40 2.08 2.40
CA LEU A 19 -17.57 3.21 2.82
C LEU A 19 -17.96 4.45 2.03
N TYR A 20 -18.10 5.58 2.71
CA TYR A 20 -18.38 6.84 2.03
C TYR A 20 -17.13 7.33 1.26
N GLY A 21 -17.32 7.71 0.00
CA GLY A 21 -16.24 8.25 -0.84
C GLY A 21 -15.38 7.22 -1.56
N VAL A 22 -15.57 5.91 -1.29
CA VAL A 22 -14.80 4.82 -1.92
C VAL A 22 -15.71 4.04 -2.88
N PRO A 23 -15.72 4.37 -4.19
CA PRO A 23 -16.57 3.67 -5.15
C PRO A 23 -16.04 2.26 -5.44
N VAL A 24 -16.94 1.33 -5.77
CA VAL A 24 -16.54 -0.02 -6.20
C VAL A 24 -15.76 0.07 -7.51
N HIS A 25 -14.60 -0.60 -7.56
CA HIS A 25 -13.78 -0.63 -8.76
C HIS A 25 -14.19 -1.80 -9.67
N PRO A 26 -14.39 -1.59 -10.99
CA PRO A 26 -14.92 -2.63 -11.89
C PRO A 26 -13.94 -3.78 -12.15
N ASN A 27 -12.63 -3.52 -12.17
CA ASN A 27 -11.58 -4.53 -12.39
C ASN A 27 -10.40 -4.32 -11.43
N PRO A 28 -10.55 -4.57 -10.12
CA PRO A 28 -9.59 -4.15 -9.10
C PRO A 28 -8.27 -4.93 -9.17
N ARG A 29 -8.30 -6.24 -9.43
CA ARG A 29 -7.11 -7.10 -9.44
C ARG A 29 -6.06 -6.70 -10.49
N PRO A 30 -6.38 -6.58 -11.80
CA PRO A 30 -5.40 -6.14 -12.79
C PRO A 30 -4.84 -4.74 -12.51
N HIS A 31 -5.71 -3.84 -12.00
CA HIS A 31 -5.31 -2.50 -11.64
C HIS A 31 -4.29 -2.51 -10.49
N LEU A 32 -4.57 -3.26 -9.42
CA LEU A 32 -3.71 -3.39 -8.26
C LEU A 32 -2.36 -4.03 -8.59
N ILE A 33 -2.33 -5.05 -9.45
CA ILE A 33 -1.07 -5.64 -9.99
C ILE A 33 -0.23 -4.56 -10.66
N SER A 34 -0.83 -3.75 -11.53
CA SER A 34 -0.13 -2.68 -12.24
C SER A 34 0.43 -1.62 -11.28
N LEU A 35 -0.29 -1.30 -10.21
CA LEU A 35 0.16 -0.34 -9.20
C LEU A 35 1.36 -0.88 -8.42
N TYR A 36 1.32 -2.13 -7.94
CA TYR A 36 2.46 -2.71 -7.22
C TYR A 36 3.71 -2.83 -8.09
N GLN A 37 3.56 -3.23 -9.36
CA GLN A 37 4.69 -3.26 -10.30
C GLN A 37 5.29 -1.86 -10.49
N ARG A 38 4.45 -0.83 -10.61
CA ARG A 38 4.91 0.57 -10.69
C ARG A 38 5.59 1.03 -9.41
N ILE A 39 5.10 0.63 -8.24
CA ILE A 39 5.71 0.96 -6.93
C ILE A 39 7.12 0.38 -6.87
N ILE A 40 7.27 -0.91 -7.18
CA ILE A 40 8.57 -1.60 -7.16
C ILE A 40 9.53 -0.89 -8.11
N HIS A 41 9.12 -0.62 -9.35
CA HIS A 41 9.98 0.07 -10.32
C HIS A 41 10.33 1.51 -9.92
N THR A 42 9.41 2.24 -9.30
CA THR A 42 9.67 3.62 -8.87
C THR A 42 10.59 3.65 -7.65
N ALA A 43 10.44 2.69 -6.74
CA ALA A 43 11.27 2.53 -5.55
C ALA A 43 12.74 2.17 -5.88
N GLU A 44 13.02 1.60 -7.05
CA GLU A 44 14.39 1.31 -7.52
C GLU A 44 15.27 2.57 -7.58
N ARG A 45 14.66 3.75 -7.73
CA ARG A 45 15.35 5.05 -7.75
C ARG A 45 15.92 5.47 -6.39
N LEU A 46 15.43 4.88 -5.30
CA LEU A 46 15.88 5.14 -3.94
C LEU A 46 17.13 4.33 -3.60
N PRO A 47 17.97 4.73 -2.65
CA PRO A 47 19.12 3.94 -2.22
C PRO A 47 18.69 2.57 -1.63
N ALA A 48 19.36 1.48 -2.02
CA ALA A 48 19.07 0.13 -1.52
C ALA A 48 19.25 -0.02 0.00
N ALA A 49 20.14 0.77 0.58
CA ALA A 49 20.37 0.81 2.03
C ALA A 49 19.26 1.53 2.81
N SER A 50 18.37 2.28 2.14
CA SER A 50 17.31 3.01 2.83
C SER A 50 16.26 2.05 3.41
N ALA A 51 15.96 2.22 4.71
CA ALA A 51 14.96 1.40 5.40
C ALA A 51 13.55 1.55 4.75
N TYR A 52 13.24 2.75 4.25
CA TYR A 52 12.00 3.02 3.54
C TYR A 52 11.89 2.18 2.26
N ARG A 53 12.92 2.15 1.39
CA ARG A 53 12.90 1.33 0.17
C ARG A 53 12.73 -0.16 0.50
N GLN A 54 13.49 -0.67 1.47
CA GLN A 54 13.44 -2.08 1.84
C GLN A 54 12.04 -2.49 2.34
N SER A 55 11.42 -1.67 3.19
CA SER A 55 10.08 -1.93 3.70
C SER A 55 9.00 -1.81 2.62
N ALA A 56 9.04 -0.74 1.81
CA ALA A 56 8.08 -0.52 0.73
C ALA A 56 8.16 -1.63 -0.34
N GLU A 57 9.37 -2.02 -0.75
CA GLU A 57 9.55 -3.12 -1.71
C GLU A 57 9.09 -4.46 -1.14
N ALA A 58 9.44 -4.78 0.11
CA ALA A 58 9.03 -6.04 0.74
C ALA A 58 7.50 -6.14 0.82
N LEU A 59 6.84 -5.05 1.23
CA LEU A 59 5.39 -4.97 1.32
C LEU A 59 4.73 -5.11 -0.06
N ALA A 60 5.21 -4.35 -1.06
CA ALA A 60 4.67 -4.38 -2.41
C ALA A 60 4.85 -5.77 -3.06
N LYS A 61 6.01 -6.41 -2.90
CA LYS A 61 6.29 -7.76 -3.41
C LYS A 61 5.40 -8.81 -2.74
N HIS A 62 5.23 -8.74 -1.42
CA HIS A 62 4.33 -9.62 -0.69
C HIS A 62 2.89 -9.48 -1.19
N ARG A 63 2.36 -8.25 -1.23
CA ARG A 63 0.98 -8.00 -1.68
C ARG A 63 0.78 -8.38 -3.15
N LEU A 64 1.76 -8.12 -4.01
CA LEU A 64 1.74 -8.55 -5.41
C LEU A 64 1.63 -10.08 -5.52
N ALA A 65 2.45 -10.83 -4.76
CA ALA A 65 2.41 -12.29 -4.77
C ALA A 65 1.04 -12.84 -4.34
N VAL A 66 0.39 -12.23 -3.33
CA VAL A 66 -0.96 -12.62 -2.89
C VAL A 66 -2.00 -12.35 -3.99
N VAL A 67 -1.93 -11.18 -4.64
CA VAL A 67 -2.87 -10.78 -5.71
C VAL A 67 -2.69 -11.60 -6.99
N GLU A 68 -1.47 -12.07 -7.27
CA GLU A 68 -1.20 -12.99 -8.38
C GLU A 68 -1.71 -14.40 -8.08
N LYS A 69 -1.53 -14.87 -6.84
CA LYS A 69 -1.94 -16.20 -6.36
C LYS A 69 -3.47 -16.40 -6.35
N HIS A 70 -4.24 -15.36 -6.01
CA HIS A 70 -5.69 -15.44 -5.87
C HIS A 70 -6.43 -14.71 -6.99
N GLU A 71 -7.47 -15.33 -7.56
CA GLU A 71 -8.37 -14.66 -8.51
C GLU A 71 -9.57 -14.01 -7.82
N ASP A 72 -9.99 -14.58 -6.69
CA ASP A 72 -11.12 -14.09 -5.91
C ASP A 72 -10.71 -12.92 -5.00
N VAL A 73 -11.51 -11.86 -5.04
CA VAL A 73 -11.28 -10.63 -4.28
C VAL A 73 -11.38 -10.90 -2.78
N SER A 74 -12.34 -11.71 -2.35
CA SER A 74 -12.51 -11.99 -0.92
C SER A 74 -11.30 -12.73 -0.33
N ALA A 75 -10.69 -13.64 -1.10
CA ALA A 75 -9.49 -14.34 -0.67
C ALA A 75 -8.28 -13.40 -0.56
N ILE A 76 -8.14 -12.46 -1.51
CA ILE A 76 -7.08 -11.42 -1.46
C ILE A 76 -7.25 -10.56 -0.20
N GLU A 77 -8.45 -10.06 0.08
CA GLU A 77 -8.74 -9.23 1.25
C GLU A 77 -8.43 -9.97 2.57
N GLN A 78 -8.80 -11.26 2.65
CA GLN A 78 -8.55 -12.08 3.83
C GLN A 78 -7.08 -12.42 4.08
N GLU A 79 -6.28 -12.60 3.02
CA GLU A 79 -4.86 -12.91 3.16
C GLU A 79 -4.02 -11.65 3.42
N ILE A 80 -4.38 -10.50 2.82
CA ILE A 80 -3.67 -9.23 3.04
C ILE A 80 -4.05 -8.57 4.38
N GLN A 81 -5.29 -8.74 4.85
CA GLN A 81 -5.78 -8.21 6.13
C GLN A 81 -5.56 -6.69 6.33
N ALA A 82 -5.72 -5.90 5.26
CA ALA A 82 -5.51 -4.44 5.30
C ALA A 82 -6.66 -3.66 4.65
N GLY A 83 -7.89 -4.10 4.89
CA GLY A 83 -9.12 -3.48 4.38
C GLY A 83 -9.64 -4.14 3.10
N GLN A 84 -10.55 -3.44 2.43
CA GLN A 84 -11.14 -3.85 1.16
C GLN A 84 -10.16 -3.61 -0.01
N ILE A 85 -10.38 -4.29 -1.14
CA ILE A 85 -9.48 -4.17 -2.29
C ILE A 85 -9.42 -2.75 -2.85
N GLU A 86 -10.51 -1.97 -2.74
CA GLU A 86 -10.54 -0.56 -3.12
C GLU A 86 -9.64 0.31 -2.21
N GLU A 87 -9.63 0.06 -0.91
CA GLU A 87 -8.72 0.74 0.03
C GLU A 87 -7.25 0.39 -0.25
N LEU A 88 -6.98 -0.85 -0.68
CA LEU A 88 -5.63 -1.25 -1.11
C LEU A 88 -5.18 -0.51 -2.37
N ILE A 89 -6.09 -0.22 -3.29
CA ILE A 89 -5.80 0.60 -4.48
C ILE A 89 -5.43 2.02 -4.05
N GLU A 90 -6.23 2.66 -3.18
CA GLU A 90 -5.95 3.99 -2.66
C GLU A 90 -4.59 4.05 -1.93
N GLN A 91 -4.30 3.06 -1.06
CA GLN A 91 -3.00 2.93 -0.41
C GLN A 91 -1.84 2.83 -1.42
N ALA A 92 -2.01 2.04 -2.49
CA ALA A 92 -0.98 1.87 -3.50
C ALA A 92 -0.79 3.15 -4.34
N GLU A 93 -1.86 3.88 -4.65
CA GLU A 93 -1.77 5.18 -5.30
C GLU A 93 -1.08 6.23 -4.43
N ASP A 94 -1.38 6.25 -3.14
CA ASP A 94 -0.75 7.17 -2.20
C ASP A 94 0.72 6.85 -1.99
N GLU A 95 1.10 5.56 -1.98
CA GLU A 95 2.50 5.14 -1.96
C GLU A 95 3.25 5.65 -3.21
N LEU A 96 2.63 5.57 -4.40
CA LEU A 96 3.21 6.13 -5.62
C LEU A 96 3.38 7.66 -5.56
N LYS A 97 2.49 8.38 -4.87
CA LYS A 97 2.62 9.83 -4.63
C LYS A 97 3.66 10.13 -3.54
N LEU A 98 3.90 9.20 -2.62
CA LEU A 98 4.84 9.35 -1.51
C LEU A 98 6.29 9.16 -1.94
N ILE A 99 6.59 8.17 -2.79
CA ILE A 99 7.97 7.89 -3.22
C ILE A 99 8.70 9.12 -3.76
N PRO A 100 8.12 9.96 -4.66
CA PRO A 100 8.77 11.19 -5.12
C PRO A 100 9.07 12.17 -3.98
N LYS A 101 8.15 12.31 -3.00
CA LYS A 101 8.38 13.16 -1.83
C LYS A 101 9.53 12.62 -0.97
N MET A 102 9.64 11.30 -0.84
CA MET A 102 10.74 10.67 -0.11
C MET A 102 12.08 10.86 -0.82
N MET A 103 12.09 10.97 -2.16
CA MET A 103 13.28 11.34 -2.93
C MET A 103 13.75 12.76 -2.60
N ASP A 104 12.83 13.69 -2.44
CA ASP A 104 13.13 15.09 -2.11
C ASP A 104 13.57 15.25 -0.64
N LEU A 105 12.88 14.56 0.29
CA LEU A 105 13.12 14.66 1.73
C LEU A 105 14.36 13.89 2.20
N LYS A 106 14.81 12.86 1.46
CA LYS A 106 15.96 12.01 1.78
C LYS A 106 16.03 11.54 3.25
N PRO A 107 14.98 10.93 3.81
CA PRO A 107 14.90 10.57 5.23
C PRO A 107 15.87 9.48 5.68
N TRP A 108 16.66 8.91 4.76
CA TRP A 108 17.73 7.96 5.06
C TRP A 108 19.05 8.64 5.45
N GLU A 109 19.15 9.96 5.30
CA GLU A 109 20.29 10.72 5.79
C GLU A 109 20.24 10.82 7.33
N PRO A 110 21.40 11.06 7.98
CA PRO A 110 21.44 11.34 9.41
C PRO A 110 20.54 12.51 9.78
N LEU A 111 20.10 12.54 11.03
CA LEU A 111 19.26 13.61 11.56
C LEU A 111 19.92 14.99 11.31
N GLU A 112 19.19 15.90 10.65
CA GLU A 112 19.67 17.24 10.32
C GLU A 112 19.97 18.08 11.57
N GLU A 113 19.08 18.01 12.57
CA GLU A 113 19.22 18.74 13.83
C GLU A 113 19.15 17.80 15.02
N PRO A 114 20.24 17.62 15.81
CA PRO A 114 20.17 16.84 17.04
C PRO A 114 19.27 17.53 18.06
N ALA A 115 18.60 16.73 18.88
CA ALA A 115 17.76 17.26 19.94
C ALA A 115 18.58 18.12 20.92
N PRO A 116 18.11 19.33 21.29
CA PRO A 116 18.72 20.12 22.35
C PRO A 116 18.78 19.34 23.68
N ALA A 117 19.79 19.62 24.50
CA ALA A 117 19.91 19.02 25.82
C ALA A 117 18.64 19.35 26.66
N GLY A 118 18.04 18.33 27.28
CA GLY A 118 16.83 18.47 28.07
C GLY A 118 15.50 18.47 27.29
N GLN A 119 15.50 18.53 25.94
CA GLN A 119 14.26 18.58 25.13
C GLN A 119 13.32 17.40 25.39
N TRP A 120 13.88 16.20 25.58
CA TRP A 120 13.14 14.95 25.82
C TRP A 120 13.23 14.49 27.28
N GLU A 121 13.65 15.37 28.19
CA GLU A 121 13.63 15.12 29.64
C GLU A 121 12.27 15.52 30.21
N TYR A 122 11.49 14.51 30.57
CA TYR A 122 10.21 14.69 31.23
C TYR A 122 10.37 14.87 32.74
N PHE A 123 9.37 15.46 33.39
CA PHE A 123 9.35 15.69 34.84
C PHE A 123 9.63 14.39 35.62
N GLY A 124 10.57 14.46 36.58
CA GLY A 124 10.82 13.39 37.57
C GLY A 124 12.08 12.52 37.34
N LYS A 125 12.80 12.65 36.23
CA LYS A 125 14.03 11.85 35.96
C LYS A 125 15.28 12.28 36.75
N GLY A 126 15.20 13.34 37.56
CA GLY A 126 16.30 13.88 38.37
C GLY A 126 16.16 13.73 39.89
N ARG A 127 15.15 13.01 40.40
CA ARG A 127 15.04 12.69 41.84
C ARG A 127 15.49 11.25 42.09
N THR A 128 16.80 11.02 42.02
CA THR A 128 17.37 9.92 42.79
C THR A 128 17.33 10.32 44.26
N ALA A 129 16.66 9.51 45.08
CA ALA A 129 16.63 9.66 46.53
C ALA A 129 18.04 9.58 47.15
#